data_AF-A0A511DZH9-F1
#
_entry.id   AF-A0A511DZH9-F1
#
_cell.length_a   1.000
_cell.length_b   1.000
_cell.length_c   1.000
_cell.angle_alpha   90.00
_cell.angle_beta   90.00
_cell.angle_gamma   90.00
#
_symmetry.space_group_name_H-M   'P 1'
#
loop_
_entity.id
_entity.type
_entity.pdbx_description
1 polymer ?
#
loop_
_entity_poly.entity_id
_entity_poly.type
_entity_poly.pdbx_seq_one_letter_code
_entity_poly.pdbx_strand_id
1 'polypeptide(L)'
;MLNYNRSTLIQSGLRVIGMLLIWMMFTNISLKMFFINPRLLHLTLIGLVFAILLNEISRPQKNLIIVAGADVVLGILLASLYLDMPTVNVWLILVDFVLANLLLISNFIDEPHCRWIIFGFISGTGLVLLFTTSYHHYFSLVSLMYITLMVFANIFFSYYAFMKKNNQLSMIIISVLILMLCLTLSISFLKIILITVILAFYVYFESRVNFRNHEKRANVSAISFLLFSFLICF
;
A
#
# COMPACT_ATOMS: atom_id res chain seq x y z
N MET A 1 -4.31 28.20 14.98
CA MET A 1 -5.64 27.56 14.94
C MET A 1 -5.68 26.62 13.74
N LEU A 2 -5.61 25.31 13.99
CA LEU A 2 -5.72 24.26 12.96
C LEU A 2 -7.19 24.13 12.56
N ASN A 3 -7.61 24.82 11.49
CA ASN A 3 -8.88 24.52 10.81
C ASN A 3 -8.72 23.18 10.08
N TYR A 4 -8.81 22.08 10.83
CA TYR A 4 -8.82 20.74 10.26
C TYR A 4 -10.15 20.57 9.54
N ASN A 5 -10.12 20.62 8.21
CA ASN A 5 -11.32 20.45 7.42
C ASN A 5 -11.86 19.03 7.63
N ARG A 6 -13.02 18.89 8.26
CA ARG A 6 -13.57 17.58 8.69
C ARG A 6 -13.63 16.57 7.52
N SER A 7 -13.87 17.06 6.31
CA SER A 7 -13.88 16.28 5.08
C SER A 7 -12.53 15.66 4.72
N THR A 8 -11.42 16.36 4.91
CA THR A 8 -10.07 15.84 4.60
C THR A 8 -9.62 14.80 5.61
N LEU A 9 -10.05 14.92 6.87
CA LEU A 9 -9.80 13.90 7.90
C LEU A 9 -10.56 12.59 7.62
N ILE A 10 -11.84 12.68 7.24
CA ILE A 10 -12.63 11.50 6.87
C ILE A 10 -12.03 10.81 5.64
N GLN A 11 -11.66 11.56 4.60
CA GLN A 11 -11.02 11.00 3.41
C GLN A 11 -9.69 10.32 3.74
N SER A 12 -8.90 10.91 4.63
CA SER A 12 -7.66 10.30 5.13
C SER A 12 -7.91 8.99 5.86
N GLY A 13 -8.90 8.96 6.77
CA GLY A 13 -9.25 7.74 7.50
C GLY A 13 -9.67 6.62 6.55
N LEU A 14 -10.49 6.95 5.54
CA LEU A 14 -10.90 5.99 4.51
C LEU A 14 -9.72 5.45 3.70
N ARG A 15 -8.71 6.27 3.39
CA ARG A 15 -7.50 5.81 2.69
C ARG A 15 -6.66 4.86 3.54
N VAL A 16 -6.47 5.18 4.83
CA VAL A 16 -5.75 4.31 5.78
C VAL A 16 -6.45 2.96 5.91
N ILE A 17 -7.76 2.97 6.13
CA ILE A 17 -8.56 1.73 6.22
C ILE A 17 -8.53 0.98 4.89
N GLY A 18 -8.63 1.69 3.75
CA GLY A 18 -8.54 1.10 2.42
C GLY A 18 -7.22 0.39 2.17
N MET A 19 -6.09 1.01 2.52
CA MET A 19 -4.76 0.38 2.42
C MET A 19 -4.68 -0.90 3.26
N LEU A 20 -5.13 -0.84 4.52
CA LEU A 20 -5.14 -2.01 5.41
C LEU A 20 -6.00 -3.15 4.85
N LEU A 21 -7.19 -2.83 4.33
CA LEU A 21 -8.08 -3.81 3.71
C LEU A 21 -7.42 -4.45 2.48
N ILE A 22 -6.78 -3.65 1.62
CA ILE A 22 -6.03 -4.18 0.47
C ILE A 22 -4.98 -5.18 0.93
N TRP A 23 -4.19 -4.83 1.94
CA TRP A 23 -3.18 -5.74 2.48
C TRP A 23 -3.80 -7.04 2.98
N MET A 24 -4.91 -6.96 3.74
CA MET A 24 -5.62 -8.16 4.19
C MET A 24 -6.11 -9.03 3.02
N MET A 25 -6.63 -8.44 1.93
CA MET A 25 -7.09 -9.19 0.75
C MET A 25 -5.96 -10.00 0.09
N PHE A 26 -4.75 -9.42 0.00
CA PHE A 26 -3.59 -10.07 -0.63
C PHE A 26 -2.99 -11.22 0.18
N THR A 27 -3.43 -11.45 1.43
CA THR A 27 -2.95 -12.57 2.26
C THR A 27 -3.68 -13.89 2.01
N ASN A 28 -4.83 -13.86 1.32
CA ASN A 28 -5.73 -15.00 1.17
C ASN A 28 -6.20 -15.62 2.53
N ILE A 29 -6.22 -14.80 3.60
CA ILE A 29 -6.74 -15.17 4.91
C ILE A 29 -8.17 -14.64 5.05
N SER A 30 -9.07 -15.43 5.64
CA SER A 30 -10.42 -14.96 5.94
C SER A 30 -10.38 -13.72 6.85
N LEU A 31 -11.10 -12.66 6.48
CA LEU A 31 -11.15 -11.40 7.23
C LEU A 31 -11.50 -11.59 8.71
N LYS A 32 -12.32 -12.59 9.04
CA LYS A 32 -12.69 -12.92 10.42
C LYS A 32 -11.47 -13.26 11.30
N MET A 33 -10.45 -13.90 10.72
CA MET A 33 -9.28 -14.37 11.47
C MET A 33 -8.40 -13.21 11.96
N PHE A 34 -8.42 -12.05 11.30
CA PHE A 34 -7.69 -10.86 11.75
C PHE A 34 -8.22 -10.28 13.07
N PHE A 35 -9.48 -10.57 13.42
CA PHE A 35 -10.11 -10.10 14.66
C PHE A 35 -10.15 -11.15 15.77
N ILE A 36 -9.94 -12.42 15.43
CA ILE A 36 -10.01 -13.54 16.39
C ILE A 36 -8.62 -14.01 16.79
N ASN A 37 -7.68 -14.08 15.84
CA ASN A 37 -6.33 -14.54 16.13
C ASN A 37 -5.52 -13.39 16.76
N PRO A 38 -5.01 -13.53 18.00
CA PRO A 38 -4.32 -12.45 18.69
C PRO A 38 -3.05 -11.99 17.97
N ARG A 39 -2.35 -12.89 17.27
CA ARG A 39 -1.15 -12.54 16.49
C ARG A 39 -1.51 -11.72 15.27
N LEU A 40 -2.55 -12.11 14.53
CA LEU A 40 -3.03 -11.34 13.38
C LEU A 40 -3.62 -10.00 13.81
N LEU A 41 -4.29 -9.93 14.95
CA LEU A 41 -4.78 -8.69 15.53
C LEU A 41 -3.63 -7.74 15.86
N HIS A 42 -2.57 -8.23 16.51
CA HIS A 42 -1.39 -7.42 16.80
C HIS A 42 -0.71 -6.89 15.53
N LEU A 43 -0.52 -7.75 14.52
CA LEU A 43 0.00 -7.34 13.21
C LEU A 43 -0.94 -6.36 12.49
N THR A 44 -2.26 -6.48 12.68
CA THR A 44 -3.24 -5.54 12.14
C THR A 44 -3.11 -4.16 12.77
N LEU A 45 -2.84 -4.09 14.08
CA LEU A 45 -2.58 -2.82 14.77
C LEU A 45 -1.28 -2.17 14.26
N ILE A 46 -0.22 -2.94 14.09
CA ILE A 46 1.03 -2.48 13.46
C ILE A 46 0.73 -1.97 12.05
N GLY A 47 -0.01 -2.73 11.25
CA GLY A 47 -0.41 -2.34 9.91
C GLY A 47 -1.23 -1.06 9.87
N LEU A 48 -2.12 -0.84 10.83
CA LEU A 48 -2.91 0.38 10.90
C LEU A 48 -2.04 1.61 11.14
N VAL A 49 -1.10 1.52 12.09
CA VAL A 49 -0.15 2.62 12.37
C VAL A 49 0.77 2.86 11.17
N PHE A 50 1.23 1.80 10.52
CA PHE A 50 2.06 1.90 9.34
C PHE A 50 1.31 2.49 8.13
N ALA A 51 0.03 2.16 7.94
CA ALA A 51 -0.82 2.76 6.92
C ALA A 51 -1.04 4.27 7.15
N ILE A 52 -1.13 4.72 8.41
CA ILE A 52 -1.17 6.15 8.75
C ILE A 52 0.12 6.84 8.27
N LEU A 53 1.28 6.24 8.54
CA LEU A 53 2.59 6.77 8.12
C LEU A 53 2.71 6.86 6.59
N LEU A 54 2.32 5.80 5.87
CA LEU A 54 2.35 5.76 4.40
C LEU A 54 1.38 6.77 3.76
N ASN A 55 0.23 6.98 4.39
CA ASN A 55 -0.71 8.01 3.93
C ASN A 55 -0.13 9.43 4.12
N GLU A 56 0.65 9.69 5.18
CA GLU A 56 1.40 10.96 5.33
C GLU A 56 2.52 11.10 4.30
N ILE A 57 3.21 10.02 3.92
CA ILE A 57 4.22 10.04 2.84
C ILE A 57 3.60 10.47 1.50
N SER A 58 2.36 10.04 1.24
CA SER A 58 1.64 10.33 0.00
C SER A 58 1.05 11.75 -0.07
N ARG A 59 1.03 12.48 1.06
CA ARG A 59 0.46 13.83 1.14
C ARG A 59 1.42 14.90 0.65
N PRO A 60 0.91 15.98 0.01
CA PRO A 60 1.75 17.09 -0.43
C PRO A 60 2.23 17.94 0.76
N GLN A 61 1.43 18.02 1.83
CA GLN A 61 1.75 18.70 3.08
C GLN A 61 1.75 17.67 4.20
N LYS A 62 2.92 17.45 4.79
CA LYS A 62 3.13 16.44 5.84
C LYS A 62 2.76 17.02 7.20
N ASN A 63 1.99 16.28 8.00
CA ASN A 63 1.73 16.65 9.37
C ASN A 63 2.75 15.98 10.30
N LEU A 64 3.78 16.74 10.70
CA LEU A 64 4.87 16.23 11.54
C LEU A 64 4.40 15.66 12.88
N ILE A 65 3.29 16.16 13.43
CA ILE A 65 2.73 15.65 14.68
C ILE A 65 2.17 14.23 14.48
N ILE A 66 1.50 13.99 13.36
CA ILE A 66 0.97 12.66 13.01
C ILE A 66 2.13 11.70 12.74
N VAL A 67 3.15 12.14 12.02
CA VAL A 67 4.36 11.34 11.75
C VAL A 67 5.05 10.94 13.05
N ALA A 68 5.40 11.90 13.91
CA ALA A 68 6.08 11.60 15.17
C ALA A 68 5.24 10.71 16.09
N GLY A 69 3.93 10.95 16.16
CA GLY A 69 3.03 10.08 16.91
C GLY A 69 2.99 8.65 16.36
N ALA A 70 2.92 8.49 15.03
CA ALA A 70 2.95 7.18 14.39
C ALA A 70 4.28 6.48 14.60
N ASP A 71 5.42 7.18 14.48
CA ASP A 71 6.76 6.61 14.70
C ASP A 71 6.92 6.08 16.13
N VAL A 72 6.50 6.85 17.14
CA VAL A 72 6.57 6.43 18.55
C VAL A 72 5.70 5.20 18.79
N VAL A 73 4.45 5.22 18.31
CA VAL A 73 3.52 4.08 18.50
C VAL A 73 4.04 2.85 17.76
N LEU A 74 4.55 3.00 16.53
CA LEU A 74 5.10 1.89 15.77
C LEU A 74 6.35 1.32 16.44
N GLY A 75 7.23 2.18 16.99
CA GLY A 75 8.40 1.75 17.74
C GLY A 75 8.05 0.90 18.97
N ILE A 76 7.02 1.30 19.72
CA ILE A 76 6.51 0.52 20.86
C ILE A 76 5.95 -0.82 20.40
N LEU A 77 5.13 -0.83 19.35
CA LEU A 77 4.53 -2.07 18.82
C LEU A 77 5.59 -3.01 18.19
N LEU A 78 6.66 -2.46 17.59
CA LEU A 78 7.77 -3.25 17.08
C LEU A 78 8.60 -3.86 18.21
N ALA A 79 8.80 -3.12 19.31
CA ALA A 79 9.47 -3.64 20.49
C ALA A 79 8.66 -4.80 21.11
N SER A 80 7.33 -4.71 21.18
CA SER A 80 6.52 -5.85 21.62
C SER A 80 6.60 -7.03 20.65
N LEU A 81 6.57 -6.78 19.34
CA LEU A 81 6.70 -7.84 18.33
C LEU A 81 8.04 -8.58 18.44
N TYR A 82 9.13 -7.87 18.75
CA TYR A 82 10.46 -8.46 18.94
C TYR A 82 10.53 -9.47 20.07
N LEU A 83 9.71 -9.29 21.12
CA LEU A 83 9.65 -10.22 22.25
C LEU A 83 8.83 -11.47 21.92
N ASP A 84 7.86 -11.38 21.00
CA ASP A 84 6.87 -12.42 20.75
C ASP A 84 7.08 -13.23 19.45
N MET A 85 7.95 -12.77 18.53
CA MET A 85 8.13 -13.36 17.19
C MET A 85 9.60 -13.63 16.85
N PRO A 86 9.89 -14.55 15.90
CA PRO A 86 11.23 -14.76 15.37
C PRO A 86 11.83 -13.44 14.86
N THR A 87 13.09 -13.18 15.21
CA THR A 87 13.77 -11.90 14.94
C THR A 87 13.75 -11.49 13.46
N VAL A 88 13.83 -12.45 12.54
CA VAL A 88 13.79 -12.23 11.08
C VAL A 88 12.51 -11.51 10.64
N ASN A 89 11.38 -11.83 11.25
CA ASN A 89 10.09 -11.22 10.93
C ASN A 89 10.03 -9.74 11.32
N VAL A 90 10.67 -9.39 12.44
CA VAL A 90 10.74 -8.01 12.94
C VAL A 90 11.65 -7.15 12.07
N TRP A 91 12.75 -7.72 11.56
CA TRP A 91 13.65 -7.03 10.64
C TRP A 91 12.96 -6.57 9.36
N LEU A 92 12.01 -7.35 8.82
CA LEU A 92 11.26 -6.97 7.62
C LEU A 92 10.43 -5.69 7.83
N ILE A 93 9.65 -5.61 8.92
CA ILE A 93 8.90 -4.36 9.21
C ILE A 93 9.85 -3.22 9.56
N LEU A 94 10.96 -3.51 10.23
CA LEU A 94 11.94 -2.47 10.58
C LEU A 94 12.57 -1.86 9.33
N VAL A 95 12.89 -2.66 8.30
CA VAL A 95 13.37 -2.16 7.01
C VAL A 95 12.31 -1.30 6.34
N ASP A 96 11.06 -1.77 6.27
CA ASP A 96 9.94 -1.00 5.72
C ASP A 96 9.74 0.34 6.45
N PHE A 97 9.89 0.34 7.78
CA PHE A 97 9.77 1.52 8.63
C PHE A 97 10.90 2.53 8.41
N VAL A 98 12.16 2.07 8.34
CA VAL A 98 13.31 2.92 8.07
C VAL A 98 13.18 3.56 6.69
N LEU A 99 12.81 2.77 5.67
CA LEU A 99 12.59 3.27 4.31
C LEU A 99 11.42 4.27 4.25
N ALA A 100 10.32 4.03 4.98
CA ALA A 100 9.21 4.98 5.08
C ALA A 100 9.68 6.33 5.65
N ASN A 101 10.50 6.30 6.71
CA ASN A 101 11.08 7.50 7.30
C ASN A 101 12.08 8.20 6.36
N LEU A 102 12.88 7.45 5.61
CA LEU A 102 13.74 8.03 4.57
C LEU A 102 12.93 8.76 3.49
N LEU A 103 11.76 8.24 3.09
CA LEU A 103 10.86 8.93 2.15
C LEU A 103 10.19 10.19 2.74
N LEU A 104 10.11 10.29 4.07
CA LEU A 104 9.64 11.47 4.76
C LEU A 104 10.70 12.58 4.79
N ILE A 105 11.98 12.23 4.80
CA ILE A 105 13.10 13.18 4.77
C ILE A 105 13.39 13.54 3.30
N SER A 106 12.86 14.68 2.83
CA SER A 106 12.81 15.05 1.42
C SER A 106 14.17 15.14 0.71
N ASN A 107 15.27 15.24 1.44
CA ASN A 107 16.61 15.53 0.91
C ASN A 107 17.49 14.29 0.75
N PHE A 108 17.02 13.10 1.19
CA PHE A 108 17.82 11.87 1.09
C PHE A 108 17.66 11.17 -0.25
N ILE A 109 16.49 11.31 -0.88
CA ILE A 109 16.17 10.73 -2.18
C ILE A 109 15.45 11.80 -2.98
N ASP A 110 16.20 12.57 -3.78
CA ASP A 110 15.62 13.68 -4.53
C ASP A 110 14.87 13.23 -5.79
N GLU A 111 15.16 12.02 -6.29
CA GLU A 111 14.58 11.51 -7.53
C GLU A 111 13.16 10.94 -7.34
N PRO A 112 12.13 11.50 -8.00
CA PRO A 112 10.74 11.07 -7.81
C PRO A 112 10.47 9.64 -8.27
N HIS A 113 11.19 9.14 -9.28
CA HIS A 113 11.08 7.76 -9.76
C HIS A 113 11.55 6.76 -8.71
N CYS A 114 12.68 7.04 -8.07
CA CYS A 114 13.21 6.20 -7.01
C CYS A 114 12.26 6.16 -5.80
N ARG A 115 11.79 7.32 -5.34
CA ARG A 115 10.81 7.41 -4.24
C ARG A 115 9.53 6.65 -4.52
N TRP A 116 9.04 6.72 -5.75
CA TRP A 116 7.85 6.05 -6.20
C TRP A 116 7.98 4.52 -6.15
N ILE A 117 9.11 3.99 -6.62
CA ILE A 117 9.40 2.56 -6.59
C ILE A 117 9.57 2.08 -5.14
N ILE A 118 10.34 2.80 -4.32
CA ILE A 118 10.54 2.44 -2.90
C ILE A 118 9.19 2.42 -2.18
N PHE A 119 8.34 3.42 -2.39
CA PHE A 119 6.99 3.45 -1.81
C PHE A 119 6.19 2.21 -2.20
N GLY A 120 6.25 1.81 -3.48
CA GLY A 120 5.57 0.62 -3.97
C GLY A 120 6.01 -0.68 -3.29
N PHE A 121 7.32 -0.81 -3.00
CA PHE A 121 7.88 -1.93 -2.26
C PHE A 121 7.47 -1.93 -0.80
N ILE A 122 7.59 -0.80 -0.10
CA ILE A 122 7.34 -0.77 1.35
C ILE A 122 5.86 -0.69 1.71
N SER A 123 4.97 -0.46 0.73
CA SER A 123 3.53 -0.30 0.98
C SER A 123 2.84 -1.64 1.26
N GLY A 124 3.10 -2.20 2.44
CA GLY A 124 2.40 -3.36 3.00
C GLY A 124 2.96 -4.73 2.61
N THR A 125 4.03 -4.82 1.82
CA THR A 125 4.59 -6.11 1.40
C THR A 125 5.12 -6.92 2.59
N GLY A 126 5.89 -6.30 3.49
CA GLY A 126 6.35 -6.94 4.72
C GLY A 126 5.20 -7.40 5.61
N LEU A 127 4.15 -6.59 5.74
CA LEU A 127 2.95 -6.94 6.51
C LEU A 127 2.18 -8.12 5.90
N VAL A 128 1.97 -8.13 4.59
CA VAL A 128 1.29 -9.24 3.90
C VAL A 128 2.08 -10.54 4.03
N LEU A 129 3.40 -10.47 3.93
CA LEU A 129 4.27 -11.61 4.17
C LEU A 129 4.13 -12.12 5.61
N LEU A 130 4.09 -11.22 6.59
CA LEU A 130 3.95 -11.57 8.00
C LEU A 130 2.59 -12.14 8.35
N PHE A 131 1.50 -11.59 7.81
CA PHE A 131 0.17 -12.17 7.95
C PHE A 131 0.14 -13.60 7.41
N THR A 132 0.69 -13.80 6.20
CA THR A 132 0.71 -15.10 5.52
C THR A 132 1.53 -16.12 6.31
N THR A 133 2.75 -15.77 6.73
CA THR A 133 3.66 -16.67 7.46
C THR A 133 3.18 -16.95 8.89
N SER A 134 2.57 -15.98 9.56
CA SER A 134 2.02 -16.16 10.91
C SER A 134 0.78 -17.04 10.95
N TYR A 135 0.02 -17.11 9.84
CA TYR A 135 -1.22 -17.90 9.76
C TYR A 135 -1.02 -19.27 9.10
N HIS A 136 -0.37 -19.32 7.94
CA HIS A 136 -0.21 -20.56 7.18
C HIS A 136 1.04 -21.37 7.57
N HIS A 137 2.00 -20.77 8.27
CA HIS A 137 3.29 -21.39 8.64
C HIS A 137 4.17 -21.85 7.45
N TYR A 138 3.76 -21.63 6.21
CA TYR A 138 4.56 -21.83 5.00
C TYR A 138 4.30 -20.71 3.98
N PHE A 139 5.24 -20.52 3.07
CA PHE A 139 5.17 -19.50 2.03
C PHE A 139 5.17 -20.15 0.65
N SER A 140 4.06 -20.03 -0.07
CA SER A 140 3.89 -20.67 -1.39
C SER A 140 4.38 -19.77 -2.53
N LEU A 141 4.74 -20.37 -3.66
CA LEU A 141 5.08 -19.63 -4.88
C LEU A 141 3.92 -18.74 -5.35
N VAL A 142 2.68 -19.21 -5.17
CA VAL A 142 1.47 -18.43 -5.46
C VAL A 142 1.39 -17.19 -4.57
N SER A 143 1.67 -17.32 -3.27
CA SER A 143 1.74 -16.18 -2.34
C SER A 143 2.80 -15.17 -2.76
N LEU A 144 3.97 -15.62 -3.24
CA LEU A 144 5.01 -14.75 -3.78
C LEU A 144 4.54 -13.97 -5.01
N MET A 145 3.80 -14.61 -5.90
CA MET A 145 3.23 -13.97 -7.09
C MET A 145 2.20 -12.91 -6.73
N TYR A 146 1.34 -13.17 -5.73
CA TYR A 146 0.40 -12.18 -5.20
C TYR A 146 1.12 -10.98 -4.56
N ILE A 147 2.18 -11.20 -3.80
CA ILE A 147 2.99 -10.10 -3.24
C ILE A 147 3.65 -9.31 -4.37
N THR A 148 4.20 -9.98 -5.39
CA THR A 148 4.80 -9.30 -6.55
C THR A 148 3.77 -8.46 -7.28
N LEU A 149 2.56 -8.99 -7.50
CA LEU A 149 1.45 -8.25 -8.10
C LEU A 149 1.05 -7.04 -7.24
N MET A 150 1.01 -7.20 -5.92
CA MET A 150 0.74 -6.12 -4.98
C MET A 150 1.80 -5.01 -5.06
N VAL A 151 3.09 -5.34 -5.16
CA VAL A 151 4.17 -4.36 -5.37
C VAL A 151 3.89 -3.53 -6.63
N PHE A 152 3.65 -4.19 -7.77
CA PHE A 152 3.38 -3.46 -9.01
C PHE A 152 2.10 -2.63 -8.94
N ALA A 153 1.05 -3.14 -8.29
CA ALA A 153 -0.18 -2.40 -8.06
C ALA A 153 0.04 -1.17 -7.16
N ASN A 154 0.80 -1.31 -6.08
CA ASN A 154 1.19 -0.20 -5.22
C ASN A 154 1.95 0.86 -6.00
N ILE A 155 2.93 0.46 -6.83
CA ILE A 155 3.64 1.40 -7.72
C ILE A 155 2.61 2.07 -8.63
N PHE A 156 1.81 1.32 -9.39
CA PHE A 156 0.85 1.87 -10.33
C PHE A 156 -0.12 2.89 -9.70
N PHE A 157 -0.78 2.52 -8.61
CA PHE A 157 -1.78 3.37 -7.97
C PHE A 157 -1.17 4.49 -7.12
N SER A 158 0.09 4.42 -6.70
CA SER A 158 0.76 5.53 -6.00
C SER A 158 1.33 6.62 -6.92
N TYR A 159 1.15 6.50 -8.25
CA TYR A 159 1.64 7.46 -9.25
C TYR A 159 1.32 8.92 -8.88
N TYR A 160 0.11 9.19 -8.39
CA TYR A 160 -0.33 10.54 -8.08
C TYR A 160 0.49 11.26 -7.01
N ALA A 161 1.09 10.51 -6.08
CA ALA A 161 1.80 11.04 -4.93
C ALA A 161 3.21 11.55 -5.30
N PHE A 162 3.85 10.92 -6.28
CA PHE A 162 5.26 11.17 -6.61
C PHE A 162 5.46 11.82 -7.98
N MET A 163 4.60 11.52 -8.96
CA MET A 163 4.76 12.00 -10.33
C MET A 163 3.99 13.30 -10.59
N LYS A 164 4.77 14.35 -10.91
CA LYS A 164 4.28 15.68 -11.27
C LYS A 164 4.24 15.95 -12.78
N LYS A 165 5.00 15.17 -13.57
CA LYS A 165 5.00 15.23 -15.04
C LYS A 165 4.25 14.03 -15.59
N ASN A 166 3.56 14.22 -16.73
CA ASN A 166 2.85 13.15 -17.40
C ASN A 166 3.84 12.14 -17.99
N ASN A 167 4.04 11.01 -17.31
CA ASN A 167 4.85 9.89 -17.78
C ASN A 167 3.97 8.67 -18.02
N GLN A 168 3.19 8.74 -19.11
CA GLN A 168 2.23 7.70 -19.47
C GLN A 168 2.91 6.39 -19.84
N LEU A 169 4.10 6.45 -20.43
CA LEU A 169 4.83 5.27 -20.88
C LEU A 169 5.17 4.37 -19.69
N SER A 170 5.64 4.93 -18.58
CA SER A 170 5.88 4.13 -17.36
C SER A 170 4.61 3.51 -16.79
N MET A 171 3.48 4.24 -16.78
CA MET A 171 2.20 3.66 -16.34
C MET A 171 1.74 2.53 -17.26
N ILE A 172 1.87 2.67 -18.57
CA ILE A 172 1.52 1.63 -19.54
C ILE A 172 2.39 0.38 -19.34
N ILE A 173 3.71 0.54 -19.17
CA ILE A 173 4.62 -0.59 -18.92
C ILE A 173 4.20 -1.33 -17.64
N ILE A 174 3.93 -0.61 -16.55
CA ILE A 174 3.51 -1.23 -15.28
C ILE A 174 2.15 -1.92 -15.44
N SER A 175 1.19 -1.33 -16.17
CA SER A 175 -0.09 -1.98 -16.49
C SER A 175 0.11 -3.30 -17.23
N VAL A 176 1.01 -3.34 -18.22
CA VAL A 176 1.31 -4.57 -18.97
C VAL A 176 1.93 -5.62 -18.05
N LEU A 177 2.87 -5.23 -17.17
CA LEU A 177 3.47 -6.15 -16.19
C LEU A 177 2.41 -6.72 -15.23
N ILE A 178 1.49 -5.89 -14.74
CA ILE A 178 0.35 -6.32 -13.92
C ILE A 178 -0.50 -7.34 -14.67
N LEU A 179 -0.86 -7.08 -15.93
CA LEU A 179 -1.67 -8.00 -16.73
C LEU A 179 -0.96 -9.33 -16.99
N MET A 180 0.36 -9.31 -17.26
CA MET A 180 1.16 -10.52 -17.41
C MET A 180 1.20 -11.37 -16.13
N LEU A 181 1.32 -10.72 -14.97
CA LEU A 181 1.23 -11.40 -13.68
C LEU A 181 -0.17 -11.99 -13.44
N CYS A 182 -1.24 -11.25 -13.75
CA CYS A 182 -2.62 -11.74 -13.67
C CYS A 182 -2.87 -12.96 -14.56
N LEU A 183 -2.32 -12.97 -15.78
CA LEU A 183 -2.39 -14.13 -16.68
C LEU A 183 -1.66 -15.34 -16.10
N THR A 184 -0.50 -15.13 -15.49
CA THR A 184 0.29 -16.20 -14.87
C THR A 184 -0.37 -16.76 -13.61
N LEU A 185 -1.12 -15.93 -12.88
CA LEU A 185 -1.95 -16.34 -11.74
C LEU A 185 -3.24 -17.08 -12.16
N SER A 186 -3.45 -17.35 -13.45
CA SER A 186 -4.63 -18.05 -13.98
C SER A 186 -5.97 -17.39 -13.59
N ILE A 187 -5.97 -16.07 -13.44
CA ILE A 187 -7.20 -15.30 -13.15
C ILE A 187 -8.20 -15.49 -14.30
N SER A 188 -9.49 -15.58 -13.98
CA SER A 188 -10.52 -15.82 -14.99
C SER A 188 -10.55 -14.72 -16.05
N PHE A 189 -10.84 -15.10 -17.30
CA PHE A 189 -10.84 -14.19 -18.44
C PHE A 189 -11.71 -12.93 -18.22
N LEU A 190 -12.91 -13.11 -17.65
CA LEU A 190 -13.81 -12.00 -17.33
C LEU A 190 -13.18 -11.02 -16.33
N LYS A 191 -12.51 -11.52 -15.29
CA LYS A 191 -11.80 -10.68 -14.31
C LYS A 191 -10.64 -9.94 -14.97
N ILE A 192 -9.90 -10.57 -15.88
CA ILE A 192 -8.81 -9.91 -16.62
C ILE A 192 -9.35 -8.74 -17.46
N ILE A 193 -10.51 -8.89 -18.11
CA ILE A 193 -11.14 -7.78 -18.84
C ILE A 193 -11.47 -6.63 -17.89
N LEU A 194 -12.10 -6.91 -16.74
CA LEU A 194 -12.46 -5.88 -15.76
C LEU A 194 -11.22 -5.18 -15.18
N ILE A 195 -10.16 -5.94 -14.87
CA ILE A 195 -8.86 -5.39 -14.43
C ILE A 195 -8.29 -4.48 -15.52
N THR A 196 -8.32 -4.90 -16.78
CA THR A 196 -7.84 -4.10 -17.91
C THR A 196 -8.60 -2.78 -18.02
N VAL A 197 -9.92 -2.80 -17.83
CA VAL A 197 -10.76 -1.59 -17.81
C VAL A 197 -10.36 -0.65 -16.66
N ILE A 198 -10.13 -1.18 -15.45
CA ILE A 198 -9.70 -0.38 -14.30
C ILE A 198 -8.33 0.27 -14.55
N LEU A 199 -7.36 -0.49 -15.06
CA LEU A 199 -6.03 0.02 -15.37
C LEU A 199 -6.10 1.10 -16.45
N ALA A 200 -6.82 0.83 -17.56
CA ALA A 200 -6.99 1.79 -18.65
C ALA A 200 -7.71 3.07 -18.19
N PHE A 201 -8.76 2.93 -17.38
CA PHE A 201 -9.46 4.06 -16.76
C PHE A 201 -8.51 4.91 -15.92
N TYR A 202 -7.69 4.29 -15.09
CA TYR A 202 -6.76 5.02 -14.22
C TYR A 202 -5.67 5.74 -15.03
N VAL A 203 -5.07 5.10 -16.04
CA VAL A 203 -4.13 5.76 -16.96
C VAL A 203 -4.77 6.96 -17.66
N TYR A 204 -6.00 6.79 -18.18
CA TYR A 204 -6.73 7.87 -18.82
C TYR A 204 -7.05 9.01 -17.85
N PHE A 205 -7.51 8.69 -16.64
CA PHE A 205 -7.82 9.68 -15.61
C PHE A 205 -6.58 10.52 -15.25
N GLU A 206 -5.45 9.87 -14.98
CA GLU A 206 -4.18 10.54 -14.65
C GLU A 206 -3.63 11.38 -15.81
N SER A 207 -3.99 11.06 -17.06
CA SER A 207 -3.62 11.88 -18.22
C SER A 207 -4.39 13.20 -18.34
N ARG A 208 -5.60 13.27 -17.78
CA ARG A 208 -6.53 14.40 -17.97
C ARG A 208 -6.65 15.27 -16.74
N VAL A 209 -6.46 14.70 -15.55
CA VAL A 209 -6.65 15.41 -14.29
C VAL A 209 -5.53 16.43 -14.05
N ASN A 210 -5.90 17.60 -13.52
CA ASN A 210 -4.91 18.60 -13.13
C ASN A 210 -4.09 18.08 -11.93
N PHE A 211 -2.76 18.09 -12.05
CA PHE A 211 -1.81 17.68 -11.00
C PHE A 211 -2.02 18.38 -9.65
N ARG A 212 -2.59 19.60 -9.67
CA ARG A 212 -2.90 20.37 -8.46
C ARG A 212 -4.05 19.78 -7.63
N ASN A 213 -4.93 18.98 -8.23
CA ASN A 213 -6.07 18.36 -7.55
C ASN A 213 -5.68 17.05 -6.87
N HIS A 214 -4.73 17.12 -5.94
CA HIS A 214 -4.16 15.95 -5.25
C HIS A 214 -5.24 15.08 -4.58
N GLU A 215 -6.17 15.68 -3.84
CA GLU A 215 -7.23 14.92 -3.14
C GLU A 215 -8.12 14.11 -4.10
N LYS A 216 -8.45 14.67 -5.27
CA LYS A 216 -9.24 13.95 -6.28
C LYS A 216 -8.47 12.76 -6.82
N ARG A 217 -7.18 12.94 -7.12
CA ARG A 217 -6.30 11.87 -7.62
C ARG A 217 -6.12 10.76 -6.60
N ALA A 218 -5.86 11.14 -5.34
CA ALA A 218 -5.71 10.20 -4.23
C ALA A 218 -6.98 9.37 -3.99
N ASN A 219 -8.17 9.98 -4.06
CA ASN A 219 -9.44 9.26 -3.90
C ASN A 219 -9.71 8.28 -5.06
N VAL A 220 -9.49 8.72 -6.31
CA VAL A 220 -9.67 7.85 -7.48
C VAL A 220 -8.68 6.68 -7.44
N SER A 221 -7.41 6.95 -7.12
CA SER A 221 -6.40 5.93 -6.90
C SER A 221 -6.83 4.90 -5.85
N ALA A 222 -7.24 5.34 -4.66
CA ALA A 222 -7.65 4.44 -3.58
C ALA A 222 -8.85 3.55 -3.97
N ILE A 223 -9.87 4.13 -4.63
CA ILE A 223 -11.05 3.39 -5.08
C ILE A 223 -10.68 2.40 -6.19
N SER A 224 -9.91 2.84 -7.20
CA SER A 224 -9.46 1.96 -8.28
C SER A 224 -8.59 0.81 -7.76
N PHE A 225 -7.73 1.08 -6.76
CA PHE A 225 -6.90 0.05 -6.15
C PHE A 225 -7.72 -0.94 -5.32
N LEU A 226 -8.73 -0.47 -4.57
CA LEU A 226 -9.66 -1.36 -3.86
C LEU A 226 -10.43 -2.26 -4.84
N LEU A 227 -10.97 -1.70 -5.92
CA LEU A 227 -11.69 -2.48 -6.94
C LEU A 227 -10.78 -3.50 -7.62
N PHE A 228 -9.55 -3.10 -7.96
CA PHE A 228 -8.53 -3.98 -8.52
C PHE A 228 -8.22 -5.14 -7.56
N SER A 229 -7.96 -4.83 -6.29
CA SER A 229 -7.64 -5.83 -5.26
C SER A 229 -8.80 -6.80 -5.05
N PHE A 230 -10.04 -6.30 -5.03
CA PHE A 230 -11.23 -7.12 -4.92
C PHE A 230 -11.34 -8.13 -6.07
N LEU A 231 -11.16 -7.69 -7.32
CA LEU A 231 -11.25 -8.58 -8.50
C LEU A 231 -10.16 -9.65 -8.55
N ILE A 232 -8.98 -9.35 -8.01
CA ILE A 232 -7.85 -10.29 -8.01
C ILE A 232 -8.00 -11.32 -6.90
N CYS A 233 -8.38 -10.88 -5.70
CA CYS A 233 -8.40 -11.73 -4.51
C CYS A 233 -9.72 -12.50 -4.30
N PHE A 234 -10.83 -12.07 -4.94
CA PHE A 234 -12.16 -12.71 -4.87
C PHE A 234 -12.74 -12.92 -6.25
#